data_AF-A0A2N2F3Y3-F1
#
_entry.id   AF-A0A2N2F3Y3-F1
#
_cell.length_a   1.000
_cell.length_b   1.000
_cell.length_c   1.000
_cell.angle_alpha   90.00
_cell.angle_beta   90.00
_cell.angle_gamma   90.00
#
_symmetry.space_group_name_H-M   'P 1'
#
loop_
_entity.id
_entity.type
_entity.pdbx_description
1 polymer ?
#
loop_
_entity_poly.entity_id
_entity_poly.type
_entity_poly.pdbx_seq_one_letter_code
_entity_poly.pdbx_strand_id
1 'polypeptide(L)'
;MEKKILILITIVLPLGILTVFSFKDFLIKDSPIENKTPESKIVTKGNFILEYTYKGENIWEYSVTGQLPNPCYQASTDVIVAESYPEQVFVTVTVAPPEDDVMCAQVISEYEYSGEFSASKEATVALQVK
;
A
#
# COMPACT_ATOMS: atom_id res chain seq x y z
N MET A 1 45.99 33.36 -38.37
CA MET A 1 46.00 32.24 -37.40
C MET A 1 44.72 32.17 -36.56
N GLU A 2 44.00 33.28 -36.38
CA GLU A 2 42.86 33.40 -35.46
C GLU A 2 41.57 32.68 -35.93
N LYS A 3 41.24 32.68 -37.23
CA LYS A 3 40.02 32.02 -37.74
C LYS A 3 40.03 30.49 -37.59
N LYS A 4 41.21 29.84 -37.63
CA LYS A 4 41.32 28.38 -37.50
C LYS A 4 41.09 27.91 -36.06
N ILE A 5 41.48 28.72 -35.07
CA ILE A 5 41.26 28.46 -33.64
C ILE A 5 39.77 28.63 -33.30
N LEU A 6 39.10 29.63 -33.88
CA LEU A 6 37.68 29.86 -33.65
C LEU A 6 36.81 28.67 -34.09
N ILE A 7 37.09 28.10 -35.27
CA ILE A 7 36.36 26.95 -35.84
C ILE A 7 36.59 25.68 -35.00
N LEU A 8 37.80 25.45 -34.51
CA LEU A 8 38.13 24.31 -33.65
C LEU A 8 37.35 24.34 -32.33
N ILE A 9 37.22 25.52 -31.71
CA ILE A 9 36.44 25.67 -30.47
C ILE A 9 34.95 25.44 -30.72
N THR A 10 34.40 25.88 -31.86
CA THR A 10 32.96 25.71 -32.14
C THR A 10 32.55 24.26 -32.36
N ILE A 11 33.48 23.39 -32.79
CA ILE A 11 33.19 21.98 -33.04
C ILE A 11 33.47 21.12 -31.79
N VAL A 12 34.56 21.41 -31.07
CA VAL A 12 34.98 20.59 -29.91
C VAL A 12 34.06 20.82 -28.70
N LEU A 13 33.54 22.03 -28.51
CA LEU A 13 32.68 22.37 -27.37
C LEU A 13 31.32 21.61 -27.38
N PRO A 14 30.54 21.57 -28.48
CA PRO A 14 29.29 20.80 -28.52
C PRO A 14 29.53 19.29 -28.47
N LEU A 15 30.62 18.79 -29.04
CA LEU A 15 30.99 17.36 -28.97
C LEU A 15 31.33 16.94 -27.53
N GLY A 16 32.02 17.78 -26.77
CA GLY A 16 32.29 17.53 -25.34
C GLY A 16 31.04 17.59 -24.46
N ILE A 17 30.06 18.44 -24.81
CA ILE A 17 28.78 18.52 -24.08
C ILE A 17 27.91 17.29 -24.39
N LEU A 18 27.85 16.85 -25.65
CA LEU A 18 27.12 15.66 -26.07
C LEU A 18 27.61 14.37 -25.38
N THR A 19 28.92 14.21 -25.21
CA THR A 19 29.46 13.02 -24.52
C THR A 19 29.13 13.00 -23.04
N VAL A 20 29.10 14.16 -22.36
CA VAL A 20 28.71 14.26 -20.95
C VAL A 20 27.21 13.97 -20.75
N PHE A 21 26.35 14.44 -21.66
CA PHE A 21 24.91 14.14 -21.60
C PHE A 21 24.63 12.65 -21.81
N SER A 22 25.22 12.02 -22.84
CA SER A 22 25.02 10.59 -23.09
C SER A 22 25.59 9.69 -21.99
N PHE A 23 26.68 10.09 -21.31
CA PHE A 23 27.22 9.34 -20.16
C PHE A 23 26.35 9.48 -18.90
N LYS A 24 25.68 10.61 -18.67
CA LYS A 24 24.75 10.75 -17.55
C LYS A 24 23.56 9.81 -17.68
N ASP A 25 23.00 9.66 -18.88
CA ASP A 25 21.88 8.73 -19.11
C ASP A 25 22.28 7.26 -18.91
N PHE A 26 23.57 6.92 -19.12
CA PHE A 26 24.10 5.58 -18.88
C PHE A 26 24.38 5.31 -17.38
N LEU A 27 24.89 6.28 -16.63
CA LEU A 27 25.17 6.13 -15.19
C LEU A 27 23.91 6.22 -14.29
N ILE A 28 22.75 6.60 -14.84
CA ILE A 28 21.45 6.56 -14.14
C ILE A 28 20.71 5.24 -14.43
N LYS A 29 21.35 4.29 -15.11
CA LYS A 29 20.78 2.98 -15.44
C LYS A 29 21.29 1.82 -14.57
N ASP A 30 21.75 2.11 -13.36
CA ASP A 30 21.86 1.13 -12.29
C ASP A 30 20.95 1.56 -11.14
N SER A 31 19.64 1.43 -11.35
CA SER A 31 18.74 1.33 -10.21
C SER A 31 19.16 0.07 -9.45
N PRO A 32 19.46 0.15 -8.14
CA PRO A 32 19.67 -1.05 -7.36
C PRO A 32 18.42 -1.91 -7.54
N ILE A 33 18.63 -3.21 -7.75
CA ILE A 33 17.59 -4.23 -7.66
C ILE A 33 17.10 -4.17 -6.22
N GLU A 34 16.12 -3.31 -6.01
CA GLU A 34 15.26 -3.31 -4.84
C GLU A 34 14.54 -4.65 -4.90
N ASN A 35 14.93 -5.57 -4.02
CA ASN A 35 14.04 -6.66 -3.62
C ASN A 35 12.77 -5.96 -3.10
N LYS A 36 11.80 -5.72 -3.99
CA LYS A 36 10.54 -5.07 -3.67
C LYS A 36 9.78 -6.02 -2.75
N THR A 37 10.04 -5.89 -1.45
CA THR A 37 9.09 -6.33 -0.43
C THR A 37 7.73 -5.74 -0.85
N PRO A 38 6.68 -6.56 -0.97
CA PRO A 38 5.40 -6.05 -1.43
C PRO A 38 4.95 -4.96 -0.45
N GLU A 39 4.72 -3.76 -0.98
CA GLU A 39 4.40 -2.56 -0.20
C GLU A 39 3.03 -2.75 0.46
N SER A 40 3.02 -2.89 1.79
CA SER A 40 1.78 -2.97 2.55
C SER A 40 1.12 -1.60 2.65
N LYS A 41 -0.20 -1.58 2.56
CA LYS A 41 -1.02 -0.36 2.70
C LYS A 41 -1.82 -0.45 3.99
N ILE A 42 -1.98 0.69 4.66
CA ILE A 42 -2.66 0.78 5.94
C ILE A 42 -3.85 1.74 5.83
N VAL A 43 -5.01 1.34 6.33
CA VAL A 43 -6.23 2.14 6.43
C VAL A 43 -6.75 2.06 7.86
N THR A 44 -7.03 3.21 8.46
CA THR A 44 -7.55 3.28 9.84
C THR A 44 -8.98 3.81 9.85
N LYS A 45 -9.85 3.18 10.63
CA LYS A 45 -11.24 3.61 10.84
C LYS A 45 -11.64 3.34 12.30
N GLY A 46 -11.91 4.40 13.05
CA GLY A 46 -12.16 4.30 14.49
C GLY A 46 -10.94 3.75 15.22
N ASN A 47 -11.14 2.69 15.98
CA ASN A 47 -10.17 1.90 16.75
C ASN A 47 -9.62 0.69 15.98
N PHE A 48 -9.95 0.55 14.69
CA PHE A 48 -9.49 -0.55 13.85
C PHE A 48 -8.52 -0.08 12.76
N ILE A 49 -7.53 -0.93 12.49
CA ILE A 49 -6.48 -0.75 11.50
C ILE A 49 -6.57 -1.94 10.55
N LEU A 50 -6.66 -1.67 9.26
CA LEU A 50 -6.56 -2.64 8.18
C LEU A 50 -5.20 -2.48 7.52
N GLU A 51 -4.38 -3.51 7.57
CA GLU A 51 -3.17 -3.64 6.75
C GLU A 51 -3.43 -4.64 5.63
N TYR A 52 -3.03 -4.33 4.39
CA TYR A 52 -3.25 -5.23 3.26
C TYR A 52 -2.14 -5.11 2.22
N THR A 53 -1.89 -6.22 1.54
CA THR A 53 -0.76 -6.37 0.61
C THR A 53 -1.18 -7.21 -0.59
N TYR A 54 -0.92 -6.71 -1.79
CA TYR A 54 -1.13 -7.46 -3.03
C TYR A 54 -0.01 -8.48 -3.22
N LYS A 55 -0.35 -9.77 -3.36
CA LYS A 55 0.62 -10.86 -3.53
C LYS A 55 0.81 -11.31 -4.97
N GLY A 56 -0.08 -10.90 -5.88
CA GLY A 56 -0.09 -11.36 -7.26
C GLY A 56 -1.27 -12.28 -7.54
N GLU A 57 -1.50 -12.60 -8.82
CA GLU A 57 -2.59 -13.50 -9.26
C GLU A 57 -3.98 -13.12 -8.72
N ASN A 58 -4.25 -11.81 -8.60
CA ASN A 58 -5.46 -11.26 -8.00
C ASN A 58 -5.66 -11.65 -6.52
N ILE A 59 -4.62 -12.05 -5.79
CA ILE A 59 -4.68 -12.38 -4.37
C ILE A 59 -4.14 -11.22 -3.53
N TRP A 60 -4.90 -10.87 -2.50
CA TRP A 60 -4.53 -9.91 -1.47
C TRP A 60 -4.55 -10.60 -0.11
N GLU A 61 -3.48 -10.41 0.67
CA GLU A 61 -3.47 -10.71 2.10
C GLU A 61 -3.87 -9.46 2.88
N TYR A 62 -4.60 -9.65 3.98
CA TYR A 62 -4.91 -8.55 4.89
C TYR A 62 -4.95 -8.99 6.35
N SER A 63 -4.71 -8.02 7.22
CA SER A 63 -4.85 -8.15 8.67
C SER A 63 -5.65 -6.97 9.20
N VAL A 64 -6.58 -7.25 10.11
CA VAL A 64 -7.34 -6.26 10.86
C VAL A 64 -6.95 -6.38 12.32
N THR A 65 -6.50 -5.27 12.90
CA THR A 65 -6.22 -5.15 14.33
C THR A 65 -7.07 -4.03 14.94
N GLY A 66 -7.39 -4.13 16.23
CA GLY A 66 -8.13 -3.08 16.92
C GLY A 66 -8.43 -3.41 18.38
N GLN A 67 -9.17 -2.54 19.04
CA GLN A 67 -9.40 -2.63 20.49
C GLN A 67 -10.88 -2.61 20.85
N LEU A 68 -11.40 -3.69 21.41
CA LEU A 68 -12.76 -3.73 21.93
C LEU A 68 -12.85 -3.08 23.31
N PRO A 69 -13.98 -2.39 23.63
CA PRO A 69 -14.13 -1.70 24.91
C PRO A 69 -13.98 -2.64 26.11
N ASN A 70 -14.45 -3.88 25.97
CA ASN A 70 -14.27 -4.93 26.95
C ASN A 70 -14.34 -6.33 26.30
N PRO A 71 -13.97 -7.41 27.01
CA PRO A 71 -13.88 -8.75 26.45
C PRO A 71 -15.22 -9.41 26.12
N CYS A 72 -16.35 -8.82 26.53
CA CYS A 72 -17.67 -9.36 26.21
C CYS A 72 -18.20 -8.88 24.86
N TYR A 73 -17.65 -7.79 24.31
CA TYR A 73 -17.96 -7.40 22.94
C TYR A 73 -17.46 -8.48 21.99
N GLN A 74 -18.26 -8.78 20.98
CA GLN A 74 -17.88 -9.68 19.90
C GLN A 74 -17.55 -8.86 18.66
N ALA A 75 -16.56 -9.29 17.89
CA ALA A 75 -16.24 -8.68 16.61
C ALA A 75 -16.05 -9.75 15.53
N SER A 76 -16.63 -9.50 14.36
CA SER A 76 -16.43 -10.30 13.15
C SER A 76 -15.85 -9.44 12.05
N THR A 77 -15.04 -10.04 11.19
CA THR A 77 -14.53 -9.39 9.98
C THR A 77 -15.03 -10.14 8.76
N ASP A 78 -15.62 -9.40 7.83
CA ASP A 78 -16.18 -9.91 6.58
C ASP A 78 -15.63 -9.10 5.40
N VAL A 79 -15.44 -9.76 4.25
CA VAL A 79 -14.97 -9.09 3.03
C VAL A 79 -16.02 -9.16 1.94
N ILE A 80 -16.32 -8.00 1.36
CA ILE A 80 -17.26 -7.86 0.25
C ILE A 80 -16.50 -7.27 -0.94
N VAL A 81 -16.46 -8.01 -2.04
CA VAL A 81 -15.90 -7.55 -3.32
C VAL A 81 -17.05 -7.14 -4.23
N ALA A 82 -17.06 -5.88 -4.65
CA ALA A 82 -18.06 -5.33 -5.56
C ALA A 82 -17.48 -5.21 -6.97
N GLU A 83 -18.23 -5.76 -7.94
CA GLU A 83 -17.90 -5.78 -9.37
C GLU A 83 -18.05 -4.38 -10.00
N SER A 84 -17.04 -3.52 -9.80
CA SER A 84 -16.94 -2.15 -10.31
C SER A 84 -15.63 -1.97 -11.09
N TYR A 85 -15.46 -0.85 -11.81
CA TYR A 85 -14.17 -0.48 -12.41
C TYR A 85 -13.66 0.88 -11.89
N PRO A 86 -12.56 0.92 -11.09
CA PRO A 86 -11.89 -0.23 -10.51
C PRO A 86 -12.80 -1.00 -9.54
N GLU A 87 -12.44 -2.26 -9.26
CA GLU A 87 -13.15 -3.10 -8.29
C GLU A 87 -13.05 -2.46 -6.90
N GLN A 88 -14.10 -2.64 -6.10
CA GLN A 88 -14.16 -2.07 -4.75
C GLN A 88 -14.23 -3.20 -3.74
N VAL A 89 -13.32 -3.19 -2.77
CA VAL A 89 -13.25 -4.18 -1.70
C VAL A 89 -13.55 -3.50 -0.38
N PHE A 90 -14.54 -4.01 0.35
CA PHE A 90 -14.89 -3.55 1.67
C PHE A 90 -14.55 -4.63 2.69
N VAL A 91 -13.57 -4.35 3.54
CA VAL A 91 -13.33 -5.14 4.75
C VAL A 91 -14.18 -4.52 5.86
N THR A 92 -15.19 -5.25 6.33
CA THR A 92 -16.16 -4.78 7.31
C THR A 92 -15.90 -5.45 8.64
N VAL A 93 -15.64 -4.65 9.67
CA VAL A 93 -15.66 -5.11 11.06
C VAL A 93 -17.03 -4.82 11.65
N THR A 94 -17.70 -5.84 12.16
CA THR A 94 -18.98 -5.69 12.85
C THR A 94 -18.76 -5.94 14.34
N VAL A 95 -19.09 -4.96 15.19
CA VAL A 95 -18.92 -5.04 16.64
C VAL A 95 -20.29 -5.20 17.30
N ALA A 96 -20.51 -6.33 17.96
CA ALA A 96 -21.73 -6.62 18.70
C ALA A 96 -21.52 -6.40 20.21
N PRO A 97 -22.38 -5.61 20.88
CA PRO A 97 -22.36 -5.51 22.33
C PRO A 97 -22.80 -6.83 22.99
N PRO A 98 -22.40 -7.07 24.25
CA PRO A 98 -22.91 -8.21 25.01
C PRO A 98 -24.40 -8.06 25.33
N GLU A 99 -25.03 -9.16 25.75
CA GLU A 99 -26.39 -9.15 26.28
C GLU A 99 -26.46 -8.32 27.58
N ASP A 100 -27.60 -7.66 27.80
CA ASP A 100 -27.79 -6.66 28.88
C ASP A 100 -27.52 -7.21 30.30
N ASP A 101 -27.69 -8.51 30.51
CA ASP A 101 -27.54 -9.16 31.82
C ASP A 101 -26.11 -9.68 32.10
N VAL A 102 -25.16 -9.43 31.19
CA VAL A 102 -23.77 -9.91 31.33
C VAL A 102 -22.91 -8.86 32.04
N MET A 103 -22.37 -9.24 33.20
CA MET A 103 -21.37 -8.43 33.91
C MET A 103 -19.99 -8.58 33.26
N CYS A 104 -19.49 -7.49 32.69
CA CYS A 104 -18.23 -7.48 31.95
C CYS A 104 -17.08 -6.89 32.76
N ALA A 105 -15.89 -7.49 32.61
CA ALA A 105 -14.66 -6.92 33.13
C ALA A 105 -14.36 -5.58 32.42
N GLN A 106 -13.91 -4.57 33.17
CA GLN A 106 -13.57 -3.26 32.61
C GLN A 106 -12.11 -3.22 32.15
N VAL A 107 -11.78 -4.03 31.15
CA VAL A 107 -10.43 -4.12 30.57
C VAL A 107 -10.55 -4.09 29.05
N ILE A 108 -9.73 -3.28 28.39
CA ILE A 108 -9.68 -3.24 26.92
C ILE A 108 -9.24 -4.61 26.39
N SER A 109 -9.92 -5.13 25.37
CA SER A 109 -9.58 -6.39 24.72
C SER A 109 -9.03 -6.12 23.33
N GLU A 110 -7.89 -6.71 22.98
CA GLU A 110 -7.35 -6.64 21.62
C GLU A 110 -8.15 -7.55 20.68
N TYR A 111 -8.29 -7.14 19.43
CA TYR A 111 -8.89 -7.89 18.32
C TYR A 111 -7.87 -8.01 17.20
N GLU A 112 -7.68 -9.23 16.71
CA GLU A 112 -6.82 -9.53 15.58
C GLU A 112 -7.53 -10.52 14.66
N TYR A 113 -7.52 -10.23 13.36
CA TYR A 113 -8.04 -11.11 12.33
C TYR A 113 -7.14 -11.02 11.10
N SER A 114 -6.91 -12.12 10.40
CA SER A 114 -6.17 -12.12 9.14
C SER A 114 -6.85 -13.04 8.13
N GLY A 115 -6.75 -12.67 6.85
CA GLY A 115 -7.36 -13.44 5.78
C GLY A 115 -6.84 -13.02 4.41
N GLU A 116 -7.49 -13.58 3.39
CA GLU A 116 -7.19 -13.30 1.99
C GLU A 116 -8.48 -13.00 1.24
N PHE A 117 -8.38 -12.20 0.18
CA PHE A 117 -9.46 -12.03 -0.78
C PHE A 117 -8.92 -11.95 -2.20
N SER A 118 -9.80 -12.23 -3.16
CA SER A 118 -9.48 -12.15 -4.59
C SER A 118 -10.04 -10.86 -5.19
N ALA A 119 -9.17 -10.03 -5.75
CA ALA A 119 -9.51 -8.83 -6.50
C ALA A 119 -8.34 -8.41 -7.40
N SER A 120 -8.63 -7.67 -8.46
CA SER A 120 -7.65 -7.04 -9.34
C SER A 120 -6.62 -6.21 -8.58
N LYS A 121 -5.44 -6.03 -9.17
CA LYS A 121 -4.36 -5.21 -8.60
C LYS A 121 -4.77 -3.74 -8.43
N GLU A 122 -5.68 -3.28 -9.29
CA GLU A 122 -6.21 -1.92 -9.32
C GLU A 122 -7.37 -1.72 -8.33
N ALA A 123 -7.77 -2.76 -7.60
CA ALA A 123 -8.88 -2.69 -6.65
C ALA A 123 -8.63 -1.64 -5.57
N THR A 124 -9.70 -0.94 -5.20
CA THR A 124 -9.70 0.02 -4.10
C THR A 124 -10.22 -0.66 -2.84
N VAL A 125 -9.38 -0.76 -1.82
CA VAL A 125 -9.71 -1.42 -0.55
C VAL A 125 -10.08 -0.37 0.50
N ALA A 126 -11.21 -0.56 1.19
CA ALA A 126 -11.70 0.30 2.23
C ALA A 126 -12.09 -0.49 3.49
N LEU A 127 -11.83 0.11 4.66
CA LEU A 127 -12.26 -0.40 5.95
C LEU A 127 -13.60 0.22 6.36
N GLN A 128 -14.57 -0.62 6.71
CA GLN A 128 -15.84 -0.23 7.32
C GLN A 128 -15.93 -0.79 8.74
N VAL A 129 -16.49 -0.02 9.66
CA VAL A 129 -16.75 -0.46 11.04
C VAL A 129 -18.22 -0.19 11.33
N LYS A 130 -18.93 -1.21 11.81
CA LYS A 130 -20.37 -1.20 12.07
C LYS A 130 -20.68 -1.61 13.50
#